data_AF-A0A2J5PCP4-F1
#
_entry.id   AF-A0A2J5PCP4-F1
#
_cell.length_a   1.000
_cell.length_b   1.000
_cell.length_c   1.000
_cell.angle_alpha   90.00
_cell.angle_beta   90.00
_cell.angle_gamma   90.00
#
_symmetry.space_group_name_H-M   'P 1'
#
loop_
_entity.id
_entity.type
_entity.pdbx_description
1 polymer ?
#
loop_
_entity_poly.entity_id
_entity_poly.type
_entity_poly.pdbx_seq_one_letter_code
_entity_poly.pdbx_strand_id
1 'polypeptide(L)'
;MIELDNDLQSRQNARELVRNAKKAQAILATFSQQQIDAIVKNVAQEAAHHAEALAKMAAEETGFGNWQDKVLKNRFASLRVYDAIKDMKTVGIIHDDPLQKVMDVGVPLGVICALVPSTNPTSTVIYKTLIALKAGNAIIFSP
;
A
#
# COMPACT_ATOMS: atom_id res chain seq x y z
N MET A 1 -3.26 -23.23 -27.53
CA MET A 1 -2.95 -22.07 -26.67
C MET A 1 -1.48 -21.73 -26.96
N ILE A 2 -1.13 -20.49 -27.27
CA ILE A 2 0.28 -20.13 -27.51
C ILE A 2 0.96 -20.09 -26.15
N GLU A 3 1.95 -20.95 -25.94
CA GLU A 3 2.80 -20.93 -24.76
C GLU A 3 3.80 -19.78 -24.93
N LEU A 4 3.76 -18.82 -24.01
CA LEU A 4 4.65 -17.66 -24.00
C LEU A 4 5.83 -17.94 -23.07
N ASP A 5 7.01 -17.43 -23.39
CA ASP A 5 8.15 -17.47 -22.48
C ASP A 5 7.86 -16.70 -21.18
N ASN A 6 8.47 -17.13 -20.06
CA ASN A 6 8.21 -16.56 -18.74
C ASN A 6 8.43 -15.04 -18.67
N ASP A 7 9.42 -14.51 -19.38
CA ASP A 7 9.69 -13.07 -19.44
C ASP A 7 8.60 -12.32 -20.21
N LEU A 8 8.11 -12.89 -21.31
CA LEU A 8 6.99 -12.34 -22.08
C LEU A 8 5.69 -12.34 -21.26
N GLN A 9 5.43 -13.42 -20.53
CA GLN A 9 4.30 -13.51 -19.60
C GLN A 9 4.40 -12.46 -18.49
N SER A 10 5.56 -12.34 -17.83
CA SER A 10 5.77 -11.37 -16.76
C SER A 10 5.61 -9.92 -17.23
N ARG A 11 6.19 -9.58 -18.39
CA ARG A 11 6.04 -8.24 -19.02
C ARG A 11 4.58 -7.94 -19.35
N GLN A 12 3.83 -8.95 -19.82
CA GLN A 12 2.42 -8.78 -20.14
C GLN A 12 1.57 -8.60 -18.87
N ASN A 13 1.83 -9.38 -17.81
CA ASN A 13 1.17 -9.23 -16.52
C ASN A 13 1.41 -7.83 -15.92
N ALA A 14 2.65 -7.33 -15.94
CA ALA A 14 2.96 -5.97 -15.48
C ALA A 14 2.16 -4.89 -16.22
N ARG A 15 2.00 -5.02 -17.55
CA ARG A 15 1.17 -4.09 -18.35
C ARG A 15 -0.30 -4.14 -17.93
N GLU A 16 -0.83 -5.32 -17.69
CA GLU A 16 -2.22 -5.52 -17.28
C GLU A 16 -2.48 -4.96 -15.88
N LEU A 17 -1.58 -5.24 -14.93
CA LEU A 17 -1.62 -4.66 -13.58
C LEU A 17 -1.61 -3.14 -13.61
N VAL A 18 -0.72 -2.51 -14.39
CA VAL A 18 -0.67 -1.05 -14.54
C VAL A 18 -1.98 -0.49 -15.13
N ARG A 19 -2.54 -1.12 -16.17
CA ARG A 19 -3.81 -0.69 -16.78
C ARG A 19 -4.96 -0.77 -15.78
N ASN A 20 -5.04 -1.85 -15.02
CA ASN A 20 -6.07 -2.06 -14.02
C ASN A 20 -5.90 -1.10 -12.83
N ALA A 21 -4.67 -0.91 -12.36
CA ALA A 21 -4.35 0.06 -11.31
C ALA A 21 -4.71 1.49 -11.72
N LYS A 22 -4.46 1.88 -12.98
CA LYS A 22 -4.84 3.21 -13.49
C LYS A 22 -6.36 3.42 -13.47
N LYS A 23 -7.14 2.41 -13.86
CA LYS A 23 -8.61 2.45 -13.78
C LYS A 23 -9.10 2.53 -12.33
N ALA A 24 -8.54 1.69 -11.45
CA ALA A 24 -8.89 1.68 -10.04
C ALA A 24 -8.53 3.00 -9.35
N GLN A 25 -7.37 3.58 -9.67
CA GLN A 25 -6.94 4.86 -9.10
C GLN A 25 -7.83 6.01 -9.54
N ALA A 26 -8.28 6.04 -10.79
CA ALA A 26 -9.23 7.06 -11.25
C ALA A 26 -10.54 7.04 -10.46
N ILE A 27 -11.00 5.85 -10.04
CA ILE A 27 -12.16 5.70 -9.16
C ILE A 27 -11.79 6.14 -7.73
N LEU A 28 -10.66 5.68 -7.20
CA LEU A 28 -10.20 6.01 -5.84
C LEU A 28 -10.02 7.53 -5.65
N ALA A 29 -9.60 8.25 -6.70
CA ALA A 29 -9.42 9.70 -6.68
C ALA A 29 -10.71 10.49 -6.48
N THR A 30 -11.90 9.87 -6.67
CA THR A 30 -13.19 10.52 -6.42
C THR A 30 -13.68 10.34 -4.99
N PHE A 31 -12.97 9.57 -4.16
CA PHE A 31 -13.41 9.22 -2.82
C PHE A 31 -13.16 10.38 -1.85
N SER A 32 -14.05 10.55 -0.88
CA SER A 32 -13.86 11.49 0.21
C SER A 32 -12.75 11.02 1.16
N GLN A 33 -12.23 11.95 1.97
CA GLN A 33 -11.28 11.63 3.04
C GLN A 33 -11.80 10.49 3.94
N GLN A 34 -13.08 10.53 4.32
CA GLN A 34 -13.68 9.52 5.20
C GLN A 34 -13.74 8.14 4.55
N GLN A 35 -13.99 8.07 3.24
CA GLN A 35 -14.00 6.80 2.50
C GLN A 35 -12.59 6.21 2.42
N ILE A 36 -11.58 7.04 2.12
CA ILE A 36 -10.17 6.62 2.15
C ILE A 36 -9.77 6.14 3.55
N ASP A 37 -10.13 6.88 4.59
CA ASP A 37 -9.80 6.55 5.97
C ASP A 37 -10.43 5.22 6.42
N ALA A 38 -11.67 4.97 6.01
CA ALA A 38 -12.36 3.70 6.29
C ALA A 38 -11.66 2.50 5.61
N ILE A 39 -11.22 2.66 4.36
CA ILE A 39 -10.46 1.64 3.63
C ILE A 39 -9.13 1.37 4.34
N VAL A 40 -8.37 2.42 4.62
CA VAL A 40 -7.04 2.31 5.25
C VAL A 40 -7.14 1.67 6.63
N LYS A 41 -8.16 2.03 7.43
CA LYS A 41 -8.44 1.41 8.73
C LYS A 41 -8.68 -0.10 8.59
N ASN A 42 -9.54 -0.50 7.66
CA ASN A 42 -9.86 -1.91 7.45
C ASN A 42 -8.61 -2.70 7.01
N VAL A 43 -7.85 -2.19 6.04
CA VAL A 43 -6.59 -2.82 5.59
C VAL A 43 -5.60 -2.98 6.74
N ALA A 44 -5.45 -1.97 7.61
CA ALA A 44 -4.56 -2.06 8.77
C ALA A 44 -5.02 -3.12 9.77
N GLN A 45 -6.32 -3.22 10.04
CA GLN A 45 -6.89 -4.20 10.96
C GLN A 45 -6.71 -5.64 10.43
N GLU A 46 -7.01 -5.87 9.16
CA GLU A 46 -6.83 -7.18 8.52
C GLU A 46 -5.36 -7.59 8.45
N ALA A 47 -4.46 -6.65 8.11
CA ALA A 47 -3.03 -6.92 8.13
C ALA A 47 -2.52 -7.29 9.54
N ALA A 48 -3.06 -6.65 10.59
CA ALA A 48 -2.73 -7.00 11.97
C ALA A 48 -3.30 -8.37 12.39
N HIS A 49 -4.52 -8.70 11.95
CA HIS A 49 -5.17 -9.98 12.20
C HIS A 49 -4.37 -11.14 11.57
N HIS A 50 -3.89 -10.96 10.34
CA HIS A 50 -3.11 -11.97 9.61
C HIS A 50 -1.60 -11.90 9.86
N ALA A 51 -1.13 -11.07 10.79
CA ALA A 51 0.30 -10.81 11.02
C ALA A 51 1.12 -12.08 11.28
N GLU A 52 0.56 -13.04 12.04
CA GLU A 52 1.23 -14.28 12.39
C GLU A 52 1.36 -15.24 11.19
N ALA A 53 0.27 -15.45 10.45
CA ALA A 53 0.28 -16.33 9.28
C ALA A 53 1.30 -15.84 8.23
N LEU A 54 1.27 -14.54 7.92
CA LEU A 54 2.21 -13.92 6.98
C LEU A 54 3.66 -13.97 7.46
N ALA A 55 3.89 -13.88 8.77
CA ALA A 55 5.23 -13.96 9.34
C ALA A 55 5.84 -15.36 9.22
N LYS A 56 5.03 -16.40 9.44
CA LYS A 56 5.45 -17.80 9.29
C LYS A 56 5.78 -18.10 7.83
N MET A 57 4.92 -17.73 6.89
CA MET A 57 5.17 -17.87 5.45
C MET A 57 6.49 -17.19 5.05
N ALA A 58 6.70 -15.95 5.49
CA ALA A 58 7.92 -15.21 5.15
C ALA A 58 9.18 -15.83 5.77
N ALA A 59 9.11 -16.42 6.96
CA ALA A 59 10.26 -17.11 7.55
C ALA A 59 10.57 -18.43 6.84
N GLU A 60 9.53 -19.19 6.48
CA GLU A 60 9.63 -20.46 5.78
C GLU A 60 10.18 -20.29 4.36
N GLU A 61 9.63 -19.36 3.58
CA GLU A 61 10.00 -19.14 2.18
C GLU A 61 11.41 -18.55 2.03
N THR A 62 11.79 -17.61 2.90
CA THR A 62 13.07 -16.88 2.76
C THR A 62 14.23 -17.50 3.54
N GLY A 63 13.94 -18.28 4.59
CA GLY A 63 14.94 -18.75 5.56
C GLY A 63 15.57 -17.64 6.42
N PHE A 64 15.09 -16.39 6.35
CA PHE A 64 15.69 -15.25 7.06
C PHE A 64 14.98 -14.93 8.37
N GLY A 65 15.74 -14.87 9.48
CA GLY A 65 15.23 -14.46 10.80
C GLY A 65 14.28 -15.49 11.44
N ASN A 66 13.53 -15.07 12.45
CA ASN A 66 12.50 -15.91 13.09
C ASN A 66 11.09 -15.31 12.87
N TRP A 67 10.07 -16.15 12.93
CA TRP A 67 8.70 -15.73 12.62
C TRP A 67 8.12 -14.81 13.71
N GLN A 68 8.55 -14.95 14.97
CA GLN A 68 8.07 -14.13 16.10
C GLN A 68 8.42 -12.65 15.90
N ASP A 69 9.66 -12.34 15.54
CA ASP A 69 10.11 -10.98 15.21
C ASP A 69 9.38 -10.45 13.97
N LYS A 70 9.09 -11.32 12.99
CA LYS A 70 8.29 -10.94 11.82
C LYS A 70 6.84 -10.64 12.19
N VAL A 71 6.24 -11.29 13.20
CA VAL A 71 4.91 -10.91 13.73
C VAL A 71 4.96 -9.49 14.27
N LEU A 72 5.98 -9.16 15.06
CA LEU A 72 6.16 -7.81 15.60
C LEU A 72 6.33 -6.78 14.49
N LYS A 73 7.14 -7.07 13.46
CA LYS A 73 7.29 -6.22 12.28
C LYS A 73 5.99 -6.03 11.52
N ASN A 74 5.21 -7.08 11.31
CA ASN A 74 3.91 -6.99 10.63
C ASN A 74 2.90 -6.16 11.43
N ARG A 75 2.82 -6.36 12.75
CA ARG A 75 1.96 -5.56 13.65
C ARG A 75 2.40 -4.10 13.73
N PHE A 76 3.71 -3.84 13.69
CA PHE A 76 4.25 -2.48 13.60
C PHE A 76 3.83 -1.83 12.28
N ALA A 77 4.09 -2.51 11.17
CA ALA A 77 3.76 -2.02 9.82
C ALA A 77 2.26 -1.80 9.60
N SER A 78 1.40 -2.52 10.33
CA SER A 78 -0.04 -2.32 10.29
C SER A 78 -0.51 -1.24 11.26
N LEU A 79 -0.40 -1.47 12.57
CA LEU A 79 -1.06 -0.66 13.59
C LEU A 79 -0.31 0.65 13.87
N ARG A 80 1.02 0.62 13.96
CA ARG A 80 1.80 1.84 14.27
C ARG A 80 1.84 2.79 13.09
N VAL A 81 1.96 2.25 11.87
CA VAL A 81 1.86 3.07 10.66
C VAL A 81 0.46 3.66 10.52
N TYR A 82 -0.60 2.87 10.74
CA TYR A 82 -1.97 3.37 10.74
C TYR A 82 -2.17 4.50 11.75
N ASP A 83 -1.73 4.30 13.00
CA ASP A 83 -1.84 5.33 14.04
C ASP A 83 -1.15 6.64 13.66
N ALA A 84 -0.02 6.56 12.96
CA ALA A 84 0.71 7.74 12.50
C ALA A 84 -0.03 8.50 11.38
N ILE A 85 -0.79 7.81 10.52
CA ILE A 85 -1.38 8.42 9.32
C ILE A 85 -2.89 8.65 9.41
N LYS A 86 -3.59 8.06 10.40
CA LYS A 86 -5.07 8.06 10.43
C LYS A 86 -5.68 9.46 10.38
N ASP A 87 -5.09 10.42 11.09
CA ASP A 87 -5.60 11.80 11.21
C ASP A 87 -5.03 12.77 10.15
N MET A 88 -4.09 12.32 9.31
CA MET A 88 -3.52 13.15 8.26
C MET A 88 -4.56 13.47 7.19
N LYS A 89 -4.68 14.74 6.80
CA LYS A 89 -5.48 15.14 5.63
C LYS A 89 -4.67 14.92 4.37
N THR A 90 -5.25 14.21 3.40
CA THR A 90 -4.57 13.80 2.16
C THR A 90 -5.43 14.00 0.92
N VAL A 91 -6.74 14.26 1.08
CA VAL A 91 -7.69 14.44 -0.01
C VAL A 91 -8.23 15.88 -0.01
N GLY A 92 -8.20 16.53 -1.17
CA GLY A 92 -8.74 17.87 -1.33
C GLY A 92 -7.88 18.93 -0.64
N ILE A 93 -8.50 19.96 -0.07
CA ILE A 93 -7.79 21.04 0.62
C ILE A 93 -7.22 20.51 1.94
N ILE A 94 -5.90 20.40 2.03
CA ILE A 94 -5.21 19.87 3.21
C ILE A 94 -4.73 20.98 4.15
N HIS A 95 -4.52 22.18 3.62
CA HIS A 95 -4.15 23.37 4.38
C HIS A 95 -4.66 24.63 3.64
N ASP A 96 -5.11 25.62 4.41
CA ASP A 96 -5.67 26.87 3.90
C ASP A 96 -5.17 28.01 4.81
N ASP A 97 -4.41 28.95 4.24
CA ASP A 97 -3.86 30.13 4.90
C ASP A 97 -4.48 31.40 4.28
N PRO A 98 -5.54 31.95 4.89
CA PRO A 98 -6.19 33.16 4.40
C PRO A 98 -5.31 34.42 4.49
N LEU A 99 -4.33 34.46 5.39
CA LEU A 99 -3.45 35.62 5.56
C LEU A 99 -2.44 35.69 4.42
N GLN A 100 -1.83 34.55 4.08
CA GLN A 100 -0.92 34.44 2.95
C GLN A 100 -1.66 34.29 1.61
N LYS A 101 -2.98 34.02 1.64
CA LYS A 101 -3.82 33.71 0.48
C LYS A 101 -3.29 32.50 -0.30
N VAL A 102 -2.84 31.48 0.45
CA VAL A 102 -2.27 30.24 -0.11
C VAL A 102 -3.08 29.05 0.39
N MET A 103 -3.28 28.08 -0.48
CA MET A 103 -3.98 26.84 -0.19
C MET A 103 -3.19 25.66 -0.74
N ASP A 104 -3.08 24.60 0.06
CA ASP A 104 -2.46 23.35 -0.35
C ASP A 104 -3.53 22.30 -0.64
N VAL A 105 -3.42 21.66 -1.80
CA VAL A 105 -4.35 20.63 -2.25
C VAL A 105 -3.62 19.30 -2.37
N GLY A 106 -4.13 18.27 -1.70
CA GLY A 106 -3.66 16.90 -1.81
C GLY A 106 -4.02 16.32 -3.17
N VAL A 107 -3.01 16.07 -4.00
CA VAL A 107 -3.15 15.47 -5.33
C VAL A 107 -2.42 14.12 -5.36
N PRO A 108 -3.12 12.99 -5.57
CA PRO A 108 -2.48 11.69 -5.70
C PRO A 108 -1.51 11.66 -6.90
N LEU A 109 -0.41 10.91 -6.75
CA LEU A 109 0.55 10.69 -7.84
C LEU A 109 -0.06 9.82 -8.95
N GLY A 110 -0.90 8.85 -8.58
CA GLY A 110 -1.49 7.88 -9.49
C GLY A 110 -1.13 6.45 -9.10
N VAL A 111 -0.37 5.76 -9.96
CA VAL A 111 0.03 4.37 -9.74
C VAL A 111 1.47 4.32 -9.22
N ILE A 112 1.68 3.77 -8.03
CA ILE A 112 2.99 3.56 -7.42
C ILE A 112 3.51 2.16 -7.78
N CYS A 113 4.74 2.07 -8.27
CA CYS A 113 5.47 0.81 -8.39
C CYS A 113 6.36 0.61 -7.15
N ALA A 114 6.14 -0.47 -6.42
CA ALA A 114 6.82 -0.74 -5.16
C ALA A 114 7.67 -2.01 -5.25
N LEU A 115 8.99 -1.84 -5.14
CA LEU A 115 9.93 -2.95 -4.96
C LEU A 115 9.87 -3.46 -3.52
N VAL A 116 9.89 -4.78 -3.35
CA VAL A 116 9.80 -5.45 -2.06
C VAL A 116 11.11 -6.20 -1.79
N PRO A 117 11.77 -5.99 -0.63
CA PRO A 117 12.98 -6.73 -0.29
C PRO A 117 12.65 -8.07 0.39
N SER A 118 13.49 -9.07 0.16
CA SER A 118 13.39 -10.40 0.79
C SER A 118 13.59 -10.41 2.31
N THR A 119 14.22 -9.37 2.88
CA THR A 119 14.42 -9.29 4.35
C THR A 119 13.14 -8.94 5.11
N ASN A 120 12.24 -8.17 4.49
CA ASN A 120 11.00 -7.67 5.09
C ASN A 120 9.82 -7.76 4.11
N PRO A 121 9.52 -8.92 3.52
CA PRO A 121 8.62 -9.01 2.36
C PRO A 121 7.20 -8.58 2.73
N THR A 122 6.65 -9.12 3.81
CA THR A 122 5.26 -8.89 4.23
C THR A 122 5.07 -7.52 4.88
N SER A 123 5.88 -7.16 5.87
CA SER A 123 5.82 -5.82 6.50
C SER A 123 6.02 -4.66 5.50
N THR A 124 6.84 -4.84 4.45
CA THR A 124 7.00 -3.82 3.40
C THR A 124 5.74 -3.65 2.58
N VAL A 125 5.10 -4.75 2.17
CA VAL A 125 3.83 -4.70 1.45
C VAL A 125 2.75 -4.01 2.29
N ILE A 126 2.66 -4.35 3.59
CA ILE A 126 1.68 -3.75 4.50
C ILE A 126 1.88 -2.23 4.59
N TYR A 127 3.06 -1.75 4.98
CA TYR A 127 3.23 -0.31 5.20
C TYR A 127 3.06 0.49 3.90
N LYS A 128 3.60 0.00 2.78
CA LYS A 128 3.50 0.69 1.48
C LYS A 128 2.06 0.75 1.00
N THR A 129 1.28 -0.30 1.24
CA THR A 129 -0.16 -0.30 0.93
C THR A 129 -0.90 0.77 1.72
N LEU A 130 -0.68 0.85 3.04
CA LEU A 130 -1.35 1.83 3.90
C LEU A 130 -1.07 3.27 3.47
N ILE A 131 0.19 3.63 3.27
CA ILE A 131 0.54 5.01 2.89
C ILE A 131 0.11 5.34 1.46
N ALA A 132 0.16 4.38 0.52
CA ALA A 132 -0.29 4.59 -0.85
C ALA A 132 -1.79 4.87 -0.90
N LEU A 133 -2.59 4.03 -0.25
CA LEU A 133 -4.04 4.18 -0.18
C LEU A 133 -4.44 5.46 0.56
N LYS A 134 -3.78 5.77 1.69
CA LYS A 134 -4.05 7.00 2.43
C LYS A 134 -3.84 8.24 1.58
N ALA A 135 -2.85 8.24 0.68
CA ALA A 135 -2.59 9.32 -0.26
C ALA A 135 -3.37 9.21 -1.59
N GLY A 136 -4.39 8.33 -1.67
CA GLY A 136 -5.27 8.21 -2.84
C GLY A 136 -4.64 7.53 -4.07
N ASN A 137 -3.58 6.74 -3.87
CA ASN A 137 -2.84 6.07 -4.94
C ASN A 137 -3.23 4.60 -5.07
N ALA A 138 -3.19 4.08 -6.30
CA ALA A 138 -3.07 2.64 -6.50
C ALA A 138 -1.60 2.24 -6.37
N ILE A 139 -1.35 0.97 -6.03
CA ILE A 139 0.00 0.43 -5.85
C ILE A 139 0.11 -0.94 -6.52
N ILE A 140 1.23 -1.18 -7.20
CA ILE A 140 1.62 -2.48 -7.74
C ILE A 140 2.95 -2.89 -7.10
N PHE A 141 3.11 -4.18 -6.80
CA PHE A 141 4.30 -4.70 -6.13
C PHE A 141 5.15 -5.54 -7.09
N SER A 142 6.46 -5.36 -6.99
CA SER A 142 7.45 -6.29 -7.52
C SER A 142 8.05 -7.03 -6.33
N PRO A 143 7.69 -8.31 -6.12
CA PRO A 143 8.24 -9.13 -5.05
C PRO A 143 9.75 -9.37 -5.21
#